data_AF-A0A7H5EV25-F1
#
_entry.id   AF-A0A7H5EV25-F1
#
_cell.length_a   1.000
_cell.length_b   1.000
_cell.length_c   1.000
_cell.angle_alpha   90.00
_cell.angle_beta   90.00
_cell.angle_gamma   90.00
#
_symmetry.space_group_name_H-M   'P 1'
#
loop_
_entity.id
_entity.type
_entity.pdbx_description
1 polymer ?
#
loop_
_entity_poly.entity_id
_entity_poly.type
_entity_poly.pdbx_seq_one_letter_code
_entity_poly.pdbx_strand_id
1 'polypeptide(L)'
;MDSMELQNIWRSYDQKMQSVLTINKEIALNLSRQKLDRQISKLNRPKWTGVLIGVPYTMLLFSITVVAAFSEAYFVAIGFGAISLIMAVVLGNYFYQLHLISEIRNSEDVLFTQKQLSKLRISSFNALNFSVFQLPFWSVCWISIEALKASPYVYGGVNLLAFLVLTFISFWLFRQLSDHQGASKVRDFFLSGSEWEPITKSAAILEQIKEFEQ
;
A
#
# COMPACT_ATOMS: atom_id res chain seq x y z
N MET A 1 46.14 -48.34 -15.23
CA MET A 1 45.04 -47.37 -15.39
C MET A 1 45.39 -46.51 -16.58
N ASP A 2 44.60 -46.59 -17.63
CA ASP A 2 44.86 -45.92 -18.89
C ASP A 2 44.59 -44.41 -18.72
N SER A 3 45.50 -43.56 -19.21
CA SER A 3 45.40 -42.09 -19.02
C SER A 3 44.13 -41.52 -19.67
N MET A 4 43.67 -42.18 -20.73
CA MET A 4 42.43 -41.89 -21.44
C MET A 4 41.18 -42.18 -20.59
N GLU A 5 41.22 -43.20 -19.74
CA GLU A 5 40.11 -43.58 -18.84
C GLU A 5 39.93 -42.56 -17.73
N LEU A 6 41.03 -42.12 -17.09
CA LEU A 6 41.02 -41.07 -16.08
C LEU A 6 40.49 -39.74 -16.63
N GLN A 7 40.89 -39.37 -17.85
CA GLN A 7 40.43 -38.14 -18.50
C GLN A 7 38.93 -38.18 -18.81
N ASN A 8 38.40 -39.34 -19.23
CA ASN A 8 36.98 -39.52 -19.48
C ASN A 8 36.16 -39.49 -18.18
N ILE A 9 36.65 -40.09 -17.10
CA ILE A 9 36.01 -40.01 -15.78
C ILE A 9 35.95 -38.54 -15.33
N TRP A 10 37.07 -37.81 -15.41
CA TRP A 10 37.12 -36.40 -15.01
C TRP A 10 36.14 -35.52 -15.80
N ARG A 11 36.08 -35.70 -17.14
CA ARG A 11 35.11 -34.99 -17.98
C ARG A 11 33.67 -35.32 -17.62
N SER A 12 33.35 -36.59 -17.35
CA SER A 12 31.99 -37.00 -16.96
C SER A 12 31.56 -36.38 -15.61
N TYR A 13 32.49 -36.27 -14.66
CA TYR A 13 32.25 -35.63 -13.37
C TYR A 13 32.06 -34.13 -13.51
N ASP A 14 32.87 -33.45 -14.33
CA ASP A 14 32.72 -32.02 -14.60
C ASP A 14 31.37 -31.71 -15.28
N GLN A 15 30.99 -32.52 -16.27
CA GLN A 15 29.70 -32.37 -16.96
C GLN A 15 28.51 -32.61 -16.03
N LYS A 16 28.61 -33.61 -15.14
CA LYS A 16 27.62 -33.86 -14.10
C LYS A 16 27.56 -32.71 -13.10
N MET A 17 28.70 -32.16 -12.68
CA MET A 17 28.78 -31.01 -11.79
C MET A 17 28.09 -29.79 -12.41
N GLN A 18 28.37 -29.47 -13.67
CA GLN A 18 27.72 -28.37 -14.39
C GLN A 18 26.21 -28.59 -14.54
N SER A 19 25.77 -29.83 -14.82
CA SER A 19 24.33 -30.13 -14.88
C SER A 19 23.64 -29.96 -13.52
N VAL A 20 24.28 -30.40 -12.44
CA VAL A 20 23.76 -30.25 -11.08
C VAL A 20 23.71 -28.79 -10.68
N LEU A 21 24.74 -28.00 -11.05
CA LEU A 21 24.77 -26.56 -10.81
C LEU A 21 23.62 -25.84 -11.53
N THR A 22 23.39 -26.18 -12.79
CA THR A 22 22.32 -25.58 -13.61
C THR A 22 20.95 -25.93 -13.05
N ILE A 23 20.73 -27.21 -12.70
CA ILE A 23 19.49 -27.67 -12.07
C ILE A 23 19.29 -26.99 -10.71
N ASN A 24 20.33 -26.87 -9.89
CA ASN A 24 20.23 -26.20 -8.58
C ASN A 24 19.91 -24.71 -8.73
N LYS A 25 20.49 -24.04 -9.73
CA LYS A 25 20.19 -22.63 -10.05
C LYS A 25 18.71 -22.47 -10.45
N GLU A 26 18.21 -23.33 -11.33
CA GLU A 26 16.82 -23.33 -11.76
C GLU A 26 15.85 -23.62 -10.60
N ILE A 27 16.15 -24.61 -9.76
CA ILE A 27 15.37 -24.92 -8.55
C ILE A 27 15.36 -23.72 -7.59
N ALA A 28 16.51 -23.07 -7.37
CA ALA A 28 16.61 -21.89 -6.51
C ALA A 28 15.77 -20.72 -7.04
N LEU A 29 15.78 -20.48 -8.37
CA LEU A 29 14.95 -19.48 -9.02
C LEU A 29 13.46 -19.79 -8.87
N ASN A 30 13.03 -21.02 -9.17
CA ASN A 30 11.63 -21.45 -9.06
C ASN A 30 11.12 -21.40 -7.62
N LEU A 31 11.93 -21.82 -6.64
CA LEU A 31 11.59 -21.70 -5.22
C LEU A 31 11.46 -20.24 -4.78
N SER A 32 12.33 -19.36 -5.25
CA SER A 32 12.29 -17.94 -4.94
C SER A 32 11.07 -17.26 -5.55
N ARG A 33 10.72 -17.61 -6.80
CA ARG A 33 9.46 -17.17 -7.45
C ARG A 33 8.23 -17.67 -6.69
N GLN A 34 8.19 -18.94 -6.31
CA GLN A 34 7.06 -19.47 -5.54
C GLN A 34 6.92 -18.78 -4.17
N LYS A 35 8.04 -18.44 -3.52
CA LYS A 35 8.03 -17.64 -2.28
C LYS A 35 7.51 -16.23 -2.53
N LEU A 36 7.92 -15.58 -3.62
CA LEU A 36 7.43 -14.26 -4.04
C LEU A 36 5.91 -14.28 -4.23
N ASP A 37 5.39 -15.22 -5.01
CA ASP A 37 3.95 -15.39 -5.23
C ASP A 37 3.18 -15.61 -3.94
N ARG A 38 3.74 -16.41 -3.01
CA ARG A 38 3.15 -16.60 -1.68
C ARG A 38 3.14 -15.34 -0.83
N GLN A 39 4.15 -14.45 -0.94
CA GLN A 39 4.13 -13.18 -0.21
C GLN A 39 3.17 -12.19 -0.87
N ILE A 40 3.16 -12.10 -2.19
CA ILE A 40 2.30 -11.17 -2.93
C ILE A 40 0.82 -11.57 -2.81
N SER A 41 0.51 -12.86 -2.85
CA SER A 41 -0.86 -13.35 -2.61
C SER A 41 -1.38 -13.04 -1.20
N LYS A 42 -0.49 -12.90 -0.21
CA LYS A 42 -0.90 -12.43 1.12
C LYS A 42 -1.36 -10.98 1.12
N LEU A 43 -0.90 -10.13 0.19
CA LEU A 43 -1.38 -8.75 0.03
C LEU A 43 -2.80 -8.68 -0.53
N ASN A 44 -3.22 -9.71 -1.27
CA ASN A 44 -4.53 -9.71 -1.90
C ASN A 44 -5.66 -9.70 -0.86
N ARG A 45 -5.50 -10.44 0.25
CA ARG A 45 -6.51 -10.52 1.32
C ARG A 45 -6.79 -9.19 2.01
N PRO A 46 -5.81 -8.47 2.60
CA PRO A 46 -6.07 -7.20 3.26
C PRO A 46 -6.60 -6.15 2.29
N LYS A 47 -6.09 -6.10 1.05
CA LYS A 47 -6.61 -5.17 0.03
C LYS A 47 -8.07 -5.47 -0.35
N TRP A 48 -8.43 -6.75 -0.53
CA TRP A 48 -9.83 -7.13 -0.76
C TRP A 48 -10.73 -6.82 0.42
N THR A 49 -10.29 -7.09 1.65
CA THR A 49 -11.06 -6.74 2.85
C THR A 49 -11.25 -5.22 2.95
N GLY A 50 -10.20 -4.44 2.65
CA GLY A 50 -10.26 -2.99 2.60
C GLY A 50 -11.26 -2.47 1.57
N VAL A 51 -11.30 -3.06 0.37
CA VAL A 51 -12.29 -2.72 -0.66
C VAL A 51 -13.70 -3.13 -0.24
N LEU A 52 -13.86 -4.35 0.28
CA LEU A 52 -15.16 -4.89 0.70
C LEU A 52 -15.81 -4.05 1.80
N ILE A 53 -15.03 -3.53 2.74
CA ILE A 53 -15.51 -2.64 3.82
C ILE A 53 -15.61 -1.20 3.31
N GLY A 54 -14.65 -0.77 2.48
CA GLY A 54 -14.55 0.60 1.98
C GLY A 54 -15.68 0.99 1.01
N VAL A 55 -16.18 0.06 0.19
CA VAL A 55 -17.30 0.32 -0.73
C VAL A 55 -18.59 0.67 0.02
N PRO A 56 -19.11 -0.17 0.94
CA PRO A 56 -20.28 0.18 1.76
C PRO A 56 -20.09 1.45 2.57
N TYR A 57 -18.90 1.64 3.15
CA TYR A 57 -18.59 2.83 3.92
C TYR A 57 -18.65 4.10 3.07
N THR A 58 -18.07 4.09 1.87
CA THR A 58 -18.11 5.25 0.95
C THR A 58 -19.53 5.53 0.47
N MET A 59 -20.33 4.49 0.18
CA MET A 59 -21.75 4.64 -0.15
C MET A 59 -22.55 5.28 0.98
N LEU A 60 -22.28 4.89 2.23
CA LEU A 60 -22.90 5.48 3.40
C LEU A 60 -22.55 6.98 3.53
N LEU A 61 -21.27 7.35 3.38
CA LEU A 61 -20.85 8.76 3.40
C LEU A 61 -21.52 9.59 2.30
N PHE A 62 -21.65 9.02 1.10
CA PHE A 62 -22.33 9.68 -0.01
C PHE A 62 -23.83 9.88 0.30
N SER A 63 -24.47 8.87 0.89
CA SER A 63 -25.87 8.95 1.31
C SER A 63 -26.09 10.05 2.36
N ILE A 64 -25.21 10.14 3.37
CA ILE A 64 -25.24 11.23 4.36
C ILE A 64 -25.08 12.59 3.68
N THR A 65 -24.16 12.70 2.74
CA THR A 65 -23.91 13.96 2.00
C THR A 65 -25.16 14.43 1.25
N VAL A 66 -25.84 13.52 0.56
CA VAL A 66 -27.07 13.82 -0.18
C VAL A 66 -28.18 14.26 0.78
N VAL A 67 -28.41 13.52 1.86
CA VAL A 67 -29.44 13.88 2.87
C VAL A 67 -29.12 15.22 3.51
N ALA A 68 -27.86 15.49 3.87
CA ALA A 68 -27.43 16.75 4.43
C ALA A 68 -27.63 17.93 3.47
N ALA A 69 -27.42 17.71 2.16
CA ALA A 69 -27.66 18.72 1.14
C ALA A 69 -29.16 19.05 1.01
N PHE A 70 -30.05 18.05 1.08
CA PHE A 70 -31.50 18.26 1.06
C PHE A 70 -32.02 18.95 2.33
N SER A 71 -31.39 18.72 3.48
CA SER A 71 -31.76 19.33 4.77
C SER A 71 -31.13 20.71 4.99
N GLU A 72 -30.56 21.36 3.94
CA GLU A 72 -29.86 22.65 4.01
C GLU A 72 -28.68 22.70 5.02
N ALA A 73 -28.17 21.54 5.43
CA ALA A 73 -27.04 21.41 6.35
C ALA A 73 -25.71 21.50 5.58
N TYR A 74 -25.44 22.66 4.97
CA TYR A 74 -24.33 22.86 4.03
C TYR A 74 -22.95 22.46 4.58
N PHE A 75 -22.63 22.76 5.85
CA PHE A 75 -21.34 22.40 6.45
C PHE A 75 -21.15 20.88 6.57
N VAL A 76 -22.22 20.17 6.95
CA VAL A 76 -22.24 18.71 7.04
C VAL A 76 -22.08 18.09 5.65
N ALA A 77 -22.80 18.62 4.65
CA ALA A 77 -22.71 18.17 3.27
C ALA A 77 -21.31 18.39 2.68
N ILE A 78 -20.67 19.54 2.92
CA ILE A 78 -19.31 19.81 2.44
C ILE A 78 -18.28 18.90 3.11
N GLY A 79 -18.37 18.72 4.43
CA GLY A 79 -17.47 17.86 5.19
C GLY A 79 -17.54 16.40 4.74
N PHE A 80 -18.73 15.80 4.80
CA PHE A 80 -18.93 14.41 4.37
C PHE A 80 -18.72 14.22 2.87
N GLY A 81 -19.05 15.23 2.05
CA GLY A 81 -18.78 15.23 0.62
C GLY A 81 -17.29 15.16 0.31
N ALA A 82 -16.48 16.01 0.96
CA ALA A 82 -15.02 15.98 0.82
C ALA A 82 -14.43 14.63 1.26
N ILE A 83 -14.85 14.10 2.42
CA ILE A 83 -14.40 12.78 2.91
C ILE A 83 -14.79 11.67 1.93
N SER A 84 -16.02 11.70 1.40
CA SER A 84 -16.50 10.69 0.44
C SER A 84 -15.70 10.69 -0.86
N LEU A 85 -15.32 11.87 -1.35
CA LEU A 85 -14.49 12.02 -2.55
C LEU A 85 -13.07 11.50 -2.28
N ILE A 86 -12.49 11.85 -1.14
CA ILE A 86 -11.18 11.32 -0.72
C ILE A 86 -11.21 9.80 -0.67
N MET A 87 -12.21 9.22 -0.02
CA MET A 87 -12.35 7.76 0.09
C MET A 87 -12.59 7.08 -1.26
N ALA A 88 -13.35 7.70 -2.17
CA ALA A 88 -13.51 7.18 -3.53
C ALA A 88 -12.17 7.10 -4.28
N VAL A 89 -11.30 8.10 -4.14
CA VAL A 89 -9.96 8.10 -4.74
C VAL A 89 -9.06 7.03 -4.10
N VAL A 90 -9.09 6.89 -2.77
CA VAL A 90 -8.34 5.83 -2.06
C VAL A 90 -8.79 4.45 -2.53
N LEU A 91 -10.10 4.23 -2.67
CA LEU A 91 -10.67 2.98 -3.13
C LEU A 91 -10.28 2.67 -4.58
N GLY A 92 -10.30 3.68 -5.46
CA GLY A 92 -9.79 3.57 -6.83
C GLY A 92 -8.31 3.14 -6.87
N ASN A 93 -7.48 3.73 -6.00
CA ASN A 93 -6.09 3.30 -5.84
C ASN A 93 -5.99 1.84 -5.36
N TYR A 94 -6.87 1.39 -4.49
CA TYR A 94 -6.87 -0.02 -4.02
C TYR A 94 -7.22 -0.99 -5.15
N PHE A 95 -8.16 -0.65 -6.03
CA PHE A 95 -8.42 -1.43 -7.24
C PHE A 95 -7.21 -1.48 -8.18
N TYR A 96 -6.52 -0.35 -8.37
CA TYR A 96 -5.28 -0.31 -9.15
C TYR A 96 -4.17 -1.19 -8.52
N GLN A 97 -4.05 -1.19 -7.20
CA GLN A 97 -3.10 -2.05 -6.48
C GLN A 97 -3.44 -3.53 -6.64
N LEU A 98 -4.72 -3.90 -6.61
CA LEU A 98 -5.17 -5.27 -6.89
C LEU A 98 -4.81 -5.70 -8.32
N HIS A 99 -4.94 -4.79 -9.29
CA HIS A 99 -4.52 -5.05 -10.66
C HIS A 99 -3.01 -5.29 -10.76
N LEU A 100 -2.18 -4.44 -10.14
CA LEU A 100 -0.72 -4.62 -10.07
C LEU A 100 -0.33 -5.96 -9.43
N ILE A 101 -1.01 -6.36 -8.34
CA ILE A 101 -0.78 -7.65 -7.68
C ILE A 101 -1.06 -8.82 -8.63
N SER A 102 -2.12 -8.73 -9.44
CA SER A 102 -2.43 -9.76 -10.44
C SER A 102 -1.41 -9.79 -11.58
N GLU A 103 -0.92 -8.63 -12.00
CA GLU A 103 0.06 -8.49 -13.08
C GLU A 103 1.42 -9.08 -12.67
N ILE A 104 1.85 -8.82 -11.43
CA ILE A 104 3.07 -9.40 -10.87
C ILE A 104 3.01 -10.94 -10.86
N ARG A 105 1.89 -11.52 -10.43
CA ARG A 105 1.75 -12.98 -10.32
C ARG A 105 1.76 -13.70 -11.67
N ASN A 106 1.39 -13.00 -12.74
CA ASN A 106 1.34 -13.57 -14.08
C ASN A 106 2.61 -13.29 -14.90
N SER A 107 3.58 -12.56 -14.34
CA SER A 107 4.82 -12.20 -15.04
C SER A 107 5.95 -13.17 -14.70
N GLU A 108 6.64 -13.64 -15.73
CA GLU A 108 7.88 -14.41 -15.58
C GLU A 108 9.14 -13.53 -15.57
N ASP A 109 9.02 -12.25 -15.96
CA ASP A 109 10.11 -11.30 -15.97
C ASP A 109 10.34 -10.67 -14.58
N VAL A 110 11.56 -10.82 -14.08
CA VAL A 110 12.01 -10.31 -12.78
C VAL A 110 12.10 -8.78 -12.77
N LEU A 111 12.61 -8.17 -13.83
CA LEU A 111 12.72 -6.70 -13.95
C LEU A 111 11.33 -6.06 -14.02
N PHE A 112 10.43 -6.68 -14.78
CA PHE A 112 9.03 -6.26 -14.82
C PHE A 112 8.39 -6.35 -13.43
N THR A 113 8.58 -7.48 -12.75
CA THR A 113 8.06 -7.69 -11.40
C THR A 113 8.60 -6.67 -10.41
N GLN A 114 9.89 -6.31 -10.51
CA GLN A 114 10.51 -5.26 -9.68
C GLN A 114 9.84 -3.92 -9.87
N LYS A 115 9.62 -3.56 -11.14
CA LYS A 115 9.00 -2.29 -11.52
C LYS A 115 7.56 -2.21 -10.99
N GLN A 116 6.78 -3.27 -11.14
CA GLN A 116 5.40 -3.29 -10.65
C GLN A 116 5.34 -3.33 -9.12
N LEU A 117 6.23 -4.05 -8.44
CA LEU A 117 6.31 -4.05 -6.97
C LEU A 117 6.70 -2.68 -6.42
N SER A 118 7.62 -1.97 -7.09
CA SER A 118 8.00 -0.60 -6.74
C SER A 118 6.81 0.36 -6.90
N LYS A 119 6.07 0.26 -8.02
CA LYS A 119 4.83 1.05 -8.21
C LYS A 119 3.77 0.71 -7.16
N LEU A 120 3.59 -0.56 -6.79
CA LEU A 120 2.67 -0.99 -5.75
C LEU A 120 3.02 -0.37 -4.40
N ARG A 121 4.31 -0.33 -4.06
CA ARG A 121 4.84 0.32 -2.85
C ARG A 121 4.54 1.82 -2.84
N ILE A 122 4.85 2.52 -3.94
CA ILE A 122 4.63 3.97 -4.08
C ILE A 122 3.12 4.29 -4.03
N SER A 123 2.29 3.53 -4.75
CA SER A 123 0.84 3.70 -4.74
C SER A 123 0.25 3.47 -3.35
N SER A 124 0.70 2.44 -2.62
CA SER A 124 0.23 2.15 -1.26
C SER A 124 0.56 3.29 -0.30
N PHE A 125 1.76 3.85 -0.44
CA PHE A 125 2.19 5.00 0.35
C PHE A 125 1.40 6.26 0.04
N ASN A 126 1.18 6.55 -1.24
CA ASN A 126 0.40 7.69 -1.68
C ASN A 126 -1.06 7.58 -1.22
N ALA A 127 -1.65 6.38 -1.27
CA ALA A 127 -3.01 6.14 -0.76
C ALA A 127 -3.11 6.37 0.75
N LEU A 128 -2.12 5.92 1.52
CA LEU A 128 -2.04 6.19 2.96
C LEU A 128 -1.93 7.70 3.23
N ASN A 129 -1.01 8.39 2.56
CA ASN A 129 -0.83 9.84 2.69
C ASN A 129 -2.11 10.60 2.33
N PHE A 130 -2.80 10.19 1.26
CA PHE A 130 -4.05 10.80 0.85
C PHE A 130 -5.16 10.60 1.89
N SER A 131 -5.18 9.43 2.54
CA SER A 131 -6.14 9.11 3.60
C SER A 131 -5.96 9.96 4.86
N VAL A 132 -4.76 10.49 5.11
CA VAL A 132 -4.50 11.37 6.27
C VAL A 132 -5.21 12.72 6.11
N PHE A 133 -5.34 13.23 4.87
CA PHE A 133 -6.01 14.51 4.59
C PHE A 133 -7.50 14.54 4.92
N GLN A 134 -8.14 13.39 5.16
CA GLN A 134 -9.54 13.35 5.58
C GLN A 134 -9.76 13.84 7.03
N LEU A 135 -8.73 13.80 7.88
CA LEU A 135 -8.80 14.12 9.31
C LEU A 135 -9.38 15.52 9.62
N PRO A 136 -8.91 16.62 9.02
CA PRO A 136 -9.47 17.94 9.31
C PRO A 136 -10.94 18.10 8.90
N PHE A 137 -11.40 17.38 7.88
CA PHE A 137 -12.79 17.44 7.41
C PHE A 137 -13.76 16.81 8.40
N TRP A 138 -13.32 15.87 9.24
CA TRP A 138 -14.14 15.37 10.34
C TRP A 138 -14.56 16.48 11.30
N SER A 139 -13.70 17.47 11.56
CA SER A 139 -14.07 18.62 12.39
C SER A 139 -15.17 19.47 11.77
N VAL A 140 -15.17 19.59 10.44
CA VAL A 140 -16.15 20.40 9.69
C VAL A 140 -17.53 19.74 9.71
N CYS A 141 -17.58 18.40 9.71
CA CYS A 141 -18.82 17.63 9.72
C CYS A 141 -19.70 17.86 10.97
N TRP A 142 -19.12 18.30 12.08
CA TRP A 142 -19.82 18.50 13.35
C TRP A 142 -20.26 19.94 13.62
N ILE A 143 -20.02 20.85 12.66
CA ILE A 143 -20.39 22.26 12.80
C ILE A 143 -21.89 22.44 12.53
N SER A 144 -22.63 22.89 13.54
CA SER A 144 -24.02 23.33 13.41
C SER A 144 -24.11 24.84 13.17
N ILE A 145 -24.89 25.23 12.16
CA ILE A 145 -25.16 26.64 11.81
C ILE A 145 -25.90 27.34 12.95
N GLU A 146 -26.83 26.64 13.60
CA GLU A 146 -27.64 27.21 14.69
C GLU A 146 -26.79 27.49 15.93
N ALA A 147 -25.89 26.56 16.28
CA ALA A 147 -24.96 26.73 17.39
C ALA A 147 -23.93 27.85 17.11
N LEU A 148 -23.50 28.00 15.86
CA LEU A 148 -22.62 29.07 15.43
C LEU A 148 -23.31 30.45 15.49
N LYS A 149 -24.59 30.53 15.12
CA LYS A 149 -25.39 31.75 15.26
C LYS A 149 -25.64 32.12 16.73
N ALA A 150 -25.85 31.14 17.59
CA ALA A 150 -26.11 31.35 19.02
C ALA A 150 -24.85 31.81 19.80
N SER A 151 -23.67 31.28 19.47
CA SER A 151 -22.42 31.65 20.16
C SER A 151 -21.20 31.67 19.22
N PRO A 152 -21.08 32.67 18.33
CA PRO A 152 -20.06 32.67 17.28
C PRO A 152 -18.63 32.65 17.84
N TYR A 153 -18.37 33.32 18.95
CA TYR A 153 -17.02 33.39 19.53
C TYR A 153 -16.60 32.12 20.26
N VAL A 154 -17.48 31.54 21.07
CA VAL A 154 -17.15 30.35 21.87
C VAL A 154 -17.22 29.10 21.01
N TYR A 155 -18.35 28.84 20.34
CA TYR A 155 -18.52 27.65 19.52
C TYR A 155 -17.66 27.70 18.25
N GLY A 156 -17.59 28.86 17.58
CA GLY A 156 -16.73 29.05 16.41
C GLY A 156 -15.25 28.94 16.76
N GLY A 157 -14.81 29.55 17.87
CA GLY A 157 -13.44 29.49 18.34
C GLY A 157 -12.96 28.08 18.65
N VAL A 158 -13.77 27.28 19.36
CA VAL A 158 -13.45 25.88 19.69
C VAL A 158 -13.36 25.01 18.43
N ASN A 159 -14.31 25.14 17.50
CA ASN A 159 -14.29 24.37 16.24
C ASN A 159 -13.12 24.76 15.34
N LEU A 160 -12.77 26.06 15.28
CA LEU A 160 -11.61 26.53 14.53
C LEU A 160 -10.31 25.97 15.12
N LEU A 161 -10.18 25.98 16.45
CA LEU A 161 -9.02 25.40 17.12
C LEU A 161 -8.92 23.90 16.87
N ALA A 162 -10.02 23.16 16.97
CA ALA A 162 -10.07 21.73 16.65
C ALA A 162 -9.65 21.46 15.20
N PHE A 163 -10.14 22.25 14.24
CA PHE A 163 -9.77 22.15 12.84
C PHE A 163 -8.27 22.44 12.61
N LEU A 164 -7.72 23.46 13.26
CA LEU A 164 -6.29 23.79 13.17
C LEU A 164 -5.40 22.70 13.76
N VAL A 165 -5.78 22.13 14.92
CA VAL A 165 -5.06 21.02 15.53
C VAL A 165 -5.10 19.79 14.62
N LEU A 166 -6.26 19.44 14.06
CA LEU A 166 -6.36 18.31 13.13
C LEU A 166 -5.62 18.55 11.82
N THR A 167 -5.60 19.78 11.31
CA THR A 167 -4.81 20.15 10.14
C THR A 167 -3.32 20.03 10.43
N PHE A 168 -2.87 20.50 11.60
CA PHE A 168 -1.49 20.37 12.03
C PHE A 168 -1.09 18.90 12.19
N ILE A 169 -1.94 18.08 12.81
CA ILE A 169 -1.71 16.62 12.95
C ILE A 169 -1.66 15.96 11.58
N SER A 170 -2.59 16.29 10.68
CA SER A 170 -2.63 15.76 9.32
C SER A 170 -1.35 16.12 8.55
N PHE A 171 -0.89 17.37 8.66
CA PHE A 171 0.34 17.83 8.02
C PHE A 171 1.59 17.19 8.64
N TRP A 172 1.62 17.06 9.96
CA TRP A 172 2.71 16.40 10.68
C TRP A 172 2.80 14.93 10.31
N LEU A 173 1.68 14.20 10.26
CA LEU A 173 1.62 12.81 9.80
C LEU A 173 2.05 12.68 8.34
N PHE A 174 1.57 13.56 7.45
CA PHE A 174 1.99 13.58 6.05
C PHE A 174 3.51 13.73 5.92
N ARG A 175 4.11 14.68 6.64
CA ARG A 175 5.55 14.88 6.64
C ARG A 175 6.30 13.68 7.22
N GLN A 176 5.84 13.13 8.33
CA GLN A 176 6.49 12.01 9.00
C GLN A 176 6.43 10.72 8.20
N LEU A 177 5.36 10.53 7.42
CA LEU A 177 5.25 9.44 6.46
C LEU A 177 6.20 9.72 5.28
N SER A 178 6.09 10.89 4.65
CA SER A 178 6.83 11.30 3.44
C SER A 178 8.36 11.36 3.59
N ASP A 179 8.89 11.51 4.81
CA ASP A 179 10.33 11.68 4.99
C ASP A 179 11.10 10.37 4.74
N HIS A 180 11.87 10.38 3.65
CA HIS A 180 12.71 9.26 3.24
C HIS A 180 13.96 9.08 4.12
N GLN A 181 14.34 10.09 4.91
CA GLN A 181 15.67 10.13 5.54
C GLN A 181 15.75 9.60 6.98
N GLY A 182 14.65 9.30 7.67
CA GLY A 182 14.69 8.91 9.10
C GLY A 182 13.90 7.67 9.46
N ALA A 183 14.51 6.76 10.24
CA ALA A 183 13.81 5.69 10.95
C ALA A 183 12.90 6.30 12.03
N SER A 184 11.69 6.67 11.61
CA SER A 184 10.65 7.19 12.47
C SER A 184 9.83 6.04 13.04
N LYS A 185 9.73 5.93 14.37
CA LYS A 185 8.86 4.94 15.03
C LYS A 185 7.41 5.00 14.56
N VAL A 186 6.92 6.19 14.21
CA VAL A 186 5.56 6.39 13.67
C VAL A 186 5.46 5.81 12.26
N ARG A 187 6.46 6.06 11.43
CA ARG A 187 6.52 5.48 10.09
C ARG A 187 6.61 3.96 10.17
N ASP A 188 7.45 3.43 11.04
CA ASP A 188 7.59 1.98 11.23
C ASP A 188 6.31 1.38 11.81
N PHE A 189 5.56 2.10 12.66
CA PHE A 189 4.24 1.67 13.10
C PHE A 189 3.22 1.65 11.94
N PHE A 190 3.11 2.70 11.14
CA PHE A 190 2.20 2.75 9.99
C PHE A 190 2.61 1.83 8.82
N LEU A 191 3.91 1.58 8.68
CA LEU A 191 4.51 0.67 7.71
C LEU A 191 4.78 -0.73 8.29
N SER A 192 4.33 -1.02 9.52
CA SER A 192 4.31 -2.37 10.08
C SER A 192 2.88 -2.88 10.04
N GLY A 193 2.70 -4.05 9.43
CA GLY A 193 1.38 -4.62 9.26
C GLY A 193 1.29 -5.56 8.07
N SER A 194 0.13 -6.21 7.98
CA SER A 194 -0.17 -7.23 6.97
C SER A 194 -0.09 -6.72 5.53
N GLU A 195 -0.15 -5.41 5.30
CA GLU A 195 -0.01 -4.80 3.98
C GLU A 195 1.44 -4.47 3.59
N TRP A 196 2.33 -4.20 4.54
CA TRP A 196 3.68 -3.70 4.24
C TRP A 196 4.76 -4.78 4.35
N GLU A 197 4.61 -5.69 5.31
CA GLU A 197 5.55 -6.79 5.52
C GLU A 197 5.71 -7.70 4.28
N PRO A 198 4.64 -8.03 3.53
CA PRO A 198 4.81 -8.83 2.33
C PRO A 198 5.46 -8.05 1.18
N ILE A 199 5.27 -6.72 1.09
CA ILE A 199 5.92 -5.87 0.07
C ILE A 199 7.44 -5.83 0.30
N THR A 200 7.88 -5.65 1.55
CA THR A 200 9.31 -5.62 1.90
C THR A 200 9.97 -6.98 1.71
N LYS A 201 9.31 -8.07 2.15
CA LYS A 201 9.79 -9.45 1.91
C LYS A 201 9.87 -9.78 0.43
N SER A 202 8.88 -9.35 -0.35
CA SER A 202 8.87 -9.55 -1.82
C SER A 202 10.03 -8.82 -2.49
N ALA A 203 10.34 -7.60 -2.06
CA ALA A 203 11.46 -6.83 -2.60
C ALA A 203 12.82 -7.50 -2.31
N ALA A 204 13.01 -8.00 -1.09
CA ALA A 204 14.23 -8.72 -0.71
C ALA A 204 14.40 -10.05 -1.48
N ILE A 205 13.32 -10.82 -1.67
CA ILE A 205 13.35 -12.05 -2.48
C ILE A 205 13.72 -11.71 -3.93
N LEU A 206 13.22 -10.60 -4.45
CA LEU A 206 13.50 -10.21 -5.83
C LEU A 206 14.96 -9.80 -6.05
N GLU A 207 15.57 -9.16 -5.05
CA GLU A 207 16.99 -8.82 -5.07
C GLU A 207 17.86 -10.08 -5.11
N GLN A 208 17.49 -11.12 -4.35
CA GLN A 208 18.15 -12.44 -4.42
C GLN A 208 18.01 -13.08 -5.81
N ILE A 209 16.82 -13.02 -6.42
CA ILE A 209 16.60 -13.57 -7.77
C ILE A 209 17.51 -12.87 -8.80
N LYS A 210 17.68 -11.56 -8.68
CA LYS A 210 18.56 -10.79 -9.56
C LYS A 210 20.04 -11.18 -9.41
N GLU A 211 20.50 -11.45 -8.18
CA GLU A 211 21.85 -11.96 -7.94
C GLU A 211 22.07 -13.35 -8.56
N PHE A 212 21.03 -14.19 -8.60
CA PHE A 212 21.12 -15.49 -9.27
C PHE A 212 21.07 -15.38 -10.80
N GLU A 213 20.39 -14.40 -11.39
CA GLU A 213 20.36 -14.23 -12.85
C GLU A 213 21.66 -13.66 -13.44
N GLN A 214 22.46 -12.94 -12.65
CA GLN A 214 23.83 -12.53 -13.01
C GLN A 214 24.82 -13.71 -13.03
#